data_AF-A0AAD8C5S7-F1
#
_entry.id   AF-A0AAD8C5S7-F1
#
_cell.length_a   1.000
_cell.length_b   1.000
_cell.length_c   1.000
_cell.angle_alpha   90.00
_cell.angle_beta   90.00
_cell.angle_gamma   90.00
#
_symmetry.space_group_name_H-M   'P 1'
#
loop_
_entity.id
_entity.type
_entity.pdbx_description
1 polymer ?
#
loop_
_entity_poly.entity_id
_entity_poly.type
_entity_poly.pdbx_seq_one_letter_code
_entity_poly.pdbx_strand_id
1 'polypeptide(L)' 'NTDLQLRLRDGQNRYEGTVEVFHKNNWGFVCDDGWSQLEAEVVCHMLGYQ' A
#
# COMPACT_ATOMS: atom_id res chain seq x y z
N ASN A 1 14.87 -13.22 -2.50
CA ASN A 1 13.49 -13.18 -2.01
C ASN A 1 13.20 -11.72 -1.71
N THR A 2 12.64 -10.98 -2.66
CA THR A 2 12.41 -9.54 -2.50
C THR A 2 11.24 -9.34 -1.56
N ASP A 3 11.55 -9.03 -0.31
CA ASP A 3 10.59 -8.71 0.74
C ASP A 3 9.90 -7.39 0.36
N LEU A 4 8.78 -7.50 -0.35
CA LEU A 4 8.00 -6.38 -0.84
C LEU A 4 7.11 -5.92 0.32
N GLN A 5 7.54 -4.87 1.02
CA GLN A 5 6.83 -4.35 2.19
C GLN A 5 5.86 -3.23 1.78
N LEU A 6 4.72 -3.16 2.45
CA LEU A 6 3.64 -2.24 2.14
C LEU A 6 3.16 -1.55 3.43
N ARG A 7 2.84 -0.27 3.35
CA ARG A 7 2.26 0.48 4.47
C ARG A 7 1.27 1.54 4.00
N LEU A 8 0.38 1.95 4.91
CA LEU A 8 -0.45 3.14 4.76
C LEU A 8 0.20 4.29 5.53
N ARG A 9 0.27 5.47 4.91
CA ARG A 9 0.88 6.67 5.48
C ARG A 9 -0.14 7.82 5.49
N ASP A 10 -0.05 8.70 6.49
CA ASP A 10 -0.84 9.94 6.57
C ASP A 10 -2.38 9.75 6.63
N GLY A 11 -2.86 8.62 7.14
CA GLY A 11 -4.26 8.41 7.48
C GLY A 11 -4.62 8.84 8.91
N GLN A 12 -5.91 9.07 9.19
CA GLN A 12 -6.42 9.39 10.53
C GLN A 12 -6.39 8.18 11.47
N ASN A 13 -6.37 6.96 10.93
CA ASN A 13 -6.32 5.71 11.68
C ASN A 13 -5.59 4.61 10.88
N ARG A 14 -5.46 3.42 11.46
CA ARG A 14 -4.71 2.29 10.88
C ARG A 14 -5.29 1.69 9.60
N TYR A 15 -6.53 2.01 9.24
CA TYR A 15 -7.25 1.43 8.10
C TYR A 15 -7.26 2.34 6.86
N GLU A 16 -6.63 3.51 6.94
CA GLU A 16 -6.61 4.48 5.85
C GLU A 16 -5.24 5.14 5.70
N GLY A 17 -5.01 5.73 4.53
CA GLY A 17 -3.79 6.47 4.21
C GLY A 17 -3.34 6.27 2.76
N THR A 18 -2.28 6.96 2.39
CA THR A 18 -1.59 6.83 1.11
C THR A 18 -0.77 5.54 1.11
N VAL A 19 -0.90 4.75 0.04
CA VAL A 19 -0.14 3.50 -0.14
C VAL A 19 1.32 3.82 -0.46
N GLU A 20 2.23 3.27 0.34
CA GLU A 20 3.67 3.27 0.05
C GLU A 20 4.20 1.83 -0.04
N VAL A 21 5.12 1.62 -0.97
CA VAL A 21 5.78 0.34 -1.23
C VAL A 21 7.29 0.47 -1.02
N PHE A 22 7.88 -0.50 -0.33
CA PHE A 22 9.33 -0.60 -0.19
C PHE A 22 9.92 -1.36 -1.37
N HIS A 23 10.68 -0.67 -2.21
CA HIS A 23 11.32 -1.24 -3.38
C HIS A 23 12.68 -0.57 -3.63
N LYS A 24 13.69 -1.37 -4.02
CA LYS A 24 15.07 -0.88 -4.26
C LYS A 24 15.62 -0.05 -3.10
N ASN A 25 15.41 -0.55 -1.88
CA ASN A 25 15.90 0.06 -0.64
C ASN A 25 15.34 1.47 -0.37
N ASN A 26 14.14 1.78 -0.88
CA ASN A 26 13.47 3.05 -0.63
C ASN A 26 11.95 2.88 -0.57
N TRP A 27 11.28 3.80 0.11
CA TRP A 27 9.83 3.92 0.10
C TRP A 27 9.39 4.83 -1.05
N GLY A 28 8.39 4.39 -1.80
CA GLY A 28 7.79 5.18 -2.87
C GLY A 28 6.27 5.09 -2.85
N PHE A 29 5.64 6.13 -3.39
CA PHE A 29 4.20 6.17 -3.61
C PHE A 29 3.81 5.34 -4.83
N VAL A 30 2.58 4.84 -4.81
CA VAL A 30 1.95 4.22 -5.97
C VAL A 30 1.24 5.32 -6.79
N CYS A 31 1.37 5.26 -8.12
CA CYS A 31 0.65 6.15 -9.03
C CYS A 31 -0.85 5.79 -9.03
N ASP A 32 -1.73 6.79 -9.00
CA ASP A 32 -3.18 6.61 -9.03
C ASP A 32 -3.73 6.30 -10.43
N ASP A 33 -2.97 6.58 -11.48
CA ASP A 33 -3.30 6.21 -12.85
C ASP A 33 -3.56 4.70 -12.98
N GLY A 34 -4.82 4.33 -13.26
CA GLY A 34 -5.25 2.93 -13.37
C GLY A 34 -5.45 2.22 -12.02
N TRP A 35 -5.33 2.94 -10.90
CA TRP A 35 -5.67 2.42 -9.58
C TRP A 35 -7.18 2.24 -9.45
N SER A 36 -7.62 1.04 -9.07
CA SER A 36 -9.02 0.74 -8.86
C SER A 36 -9.28 0.13 -7.47
N GLN A 37 -10.55 -0.14 -7.20
CA GLN A 37 -10.98 -0.84 -5.98
C GLN A 37 -10.31 -2.21 -5.85
N LEU A 38 -10.02 -2.89 -6.96
CA LEU A 38 -9.38 -4.20 -6.94
C LEU A 38 -7.97 -4.13 -6.35
N GLU A 39 -7.17 -3.14 -6.75
CA GLU A 39 -5.83 -2.93 -6.19
C GLU A 39 -5.90 -2.51 -4.71
N ALA A 40 -6.90 -1.71 -4.33
CA ALA A 40 -7.14 -1.34 -2.94
C ALA A 40 -7.48 -2.56 -2.05
N GLU A 41 -8.32 -3.48 -2.55
CA GLU A 41 -8.64 -4.73 -1.85
C GLU A 41 -7.41 -5.62 -1.66
N VAL A 42 -6.56 -5.73 -2.69
CA VAL A 42 -5.28 -6.45 -2.60
C VAL A 42 -4.40 -5.84 -1.51
N VAL A 43 -4.28 -4.51 -1.45
CA VAL A 43 -3.54 -3.81 -0.40
C VAL A 43 -4.10 -4.10 0.99
N CYS A 44 -5.42 -4.01 1.17
CA CYS A 44 -6.07 -4.32 2.44
C CYS A 44 -5.73 -5.75 2.89
N HIS A 45 -5.83 -6.73 1.98
CA HIS A 45 -5.50 -8.12 2.30
C HIS A 45 -4.01 -8.33 2.60
N MET A 46 -3.09 -7.67 1.88
CA MET A 46 -1.65 -7.74 2.17
C MET A 46 -1.31 -7.14 3.54
N LEU A 47 -2.08 -6.15 3.99
CA LEU A 47 -1.96 -5.56 5.32
C LEU A 47 -2.69 -6.36 6.42
N GLY A 48 -3.36 -7.46 6.05
CA GLY A 48 -4.10 -8.32 6.97
C GLY A 48 -5.49 -7.80 7.35
N TYR A 49 -6.06 -6.90 6.54
CA TYR A 49 -7.43 -6.42 6.67
C TYR A 49 -8.41 -7.24 5.82
N GLN A 50 -9.63 -7.38 6.32
CA GLN A 50 -10.75 -8.10 5.68
C GLN A 50 -11.93 -7.16 5.52
#